data_AF-A0A8A2VFY2-F1
#
_entry.id   AF-A0A8A2VFY2-F1
#
_cell.length_a   1.000
_cell.length_b   1.000
_cell.length_c   1.000
_cell.angle_alpha   90.00
_cell.angle_beta   90.00
_cell.angle_gamma   90.00
#
_symmetry.space_group_name_H-M   'P 1'
#
loop_
_entity.id
_entity.type
_entity.pdbx_description
1 polymer ?
#
loop_
_entity_poly.entity_id
_entity_poly.type
_entity_poly.pdbx_seq_one_letter_code
_entity_poly.pdbx_strand_id
1 'polypeptide(L)' 'MIGFLRTMPIRKEGQPFLPFVLALLVVVLGAVLYLELVTALLEYVG' A
#
# COMPACT_ATOMS: atom_id res chain seq x y z
N MET A 1 13.18 -36.15 -23.46
CA MET A 1 13.89 -34.99 -22.87
C MET A 1 12.88 -34.05 -22.20
N ILE A 2 12.18 -34.52 -21.15
CA ILE A 2 11.03 -33.82 -20.51
C ILE A 2 11.43 -33.17 -19.17
N GLY A 3 12.69 -33.30 -18.75
CA GLY A 3 13.17 -32.82 -17.44
C GLY A 3 13.58 -31.35 -17.38
N PHE A 4 13.82 -30.68 -18.53
CA PHE A 4 14.39 -29.33 -18.55
C PHE A 4 13.37 -28.19 -18.35
N LEU A 5 12.07 -28.47 -18.48
CA LEU A 5 11.01 -27.47 -18.31
C LEU A 5 10.54 -27.32 -16.86
N ARG A 6 10.95 -28.23 -15.96
CA ARG A 6 10.44 -28.26 -14.57
C ARG A 6 11.20 -27.34 -13.61
N THR A 7 12.32 -26.77 -14.04
CA THR A 7 13.21 -25.94 -13.21
C THR A 7 13.38 -24.54 -13.77
N MET A 8 12.45 -24.03 -14.55
CA MET A 8 12.42 -22.59 -14.83
C MET A 8 11.95 -21.89 -13.54
N PRO A 9 12.82 -21.17 -12.81
CA PRO A 9 12.34 -20.28 -11.79
C PRO A 9 11.50 -19.25 -12.51
N ILE A 10 10.20 -19.25 -12.25
CA ILE A 10 9.32 -18.13 -12.60
C ILE A 10 9.86 -16.95 -11.81
N ARG A 11 10.85 -16.25 -12.39
CA ARG A 11 11.29 -14.95 -11.95
C ARG A 11 10.04 -14.08 -12.03
N LYS A 12 9.44 -13.79 -10.88
CA LYS A 12 8.46 -12.72 -10.75
C LYS A 12 9.22 -11.41 -10.97
N GLU A 13 9.42 -11.04 -12.22
CA GLU A 13 9.97 -9.73 -12.63
C GLU A 13 8.94 -8.59 -12.45
N GLY A 14 7.79 -8.88 -11.83
CA GLY A 14 6.70 -7.95 -11.56
C GLY A 14 6.96 -7.07 -10.34
N GLN A 15 7.68 -5.97 -10.57
CA GLN A 15 7.57 -4.65 -9.93
C GLN A 15 7.37 -4.60 -8.39
N PRO A 16 8.42 -4.25 -7.61
CA PRO A 16 8.31 -4.01 -6.17
C PRO A 16 7.60 -2.69 -5.80
N PHE A 17 6.96 -2.01 -6.75
CA PHE A 17 6.30 -0.72 -6.51
C PHE A 17 4.94 -0.84 -5.82
N LEU A 18 4.26 -1.99 -5.95
CA LEU A 18 2.95 -2.23 -5.32
C LEU A 18 2.94 -1.98 -3.79
N PRO A 19 3.88 -2.52 -2.99
CA PRO A 19 3.90 -2.25 -1.55
C PRO A 19 4.16 -0.77 -1.23
N PHE A 20 4.94 -0.06 -2.05
CA PHE A 20 5.18 1.37 -1.86
C PHE A 20 3.94 2.21 -2.13
N VAL A 21 3.20 1.91 -3.20
CA VAL A 21 1.94 2.60 -3.51
C VAL A 21 0.91 2.35 -2.41
N LEU A 22 0.80 1.11 -1.93
CA LEU A 22 -0.06 0.77 -0.80
C LEU A 22 0.33 1.53 0.48
N ALA A 23 1.62 1.57 0.81
CA ALA A 23 2.10 2.32 1.96
C ALA A 23 1.78 3.82 1.83
N LEU A 24 1.99 4.41 0.66
CA LEU A 24 1.67 5.81 0.40
C LEU A 24 0.16 6.07 0.56
N LEU A 25 -0.69 5.21 0.00
CA LEU A 25 -2.15 5.33 0.14
C LEU A 25 -2.58 5.27 1.60
N VAL A 26 -2.05 4.32 2.37
CA VAL A 26 -2.37 4.20 3.81
C VAL A 26 -1.96 5.44 4.59
N VAL A 27 -0.78 6.00 4.31
CA VAL A 27 -0.30 7.24 4.96
C VAL A 27 -1.21 8.41 4.62
N VAL A 28 -1.55 8.60 3.34
CA VAL A 28 -2.42 9.70 2.91
C VAL A 28 -3.81 9.57 3.52
N LEU A 29 -4.41 8.37 3.48
CA LEU A 29 -5.73 8.15 4.07
C LEU A 29 -5.72 8.41 5.58
N GLY A 30 -4.71 7.89 6.29
CA GLY A 30 -4.57 8.07 7.73
C GLY A 30 -4.43 9.53 8.13
N ALA A 31 -3.62 10.30 7.38
CA ALA A 31 -3.45 11.73 7.60
C ALA A 31 -4.75 12.52 7.40
N VAL A 32 -5.49 12.22 6.32
CA VAL A 32 -6.78 12.88 6.04
C VAL A 32 -7.79 12.59 7.15
N LEU A 33 -7.95 11.32 7.53
CA LEU A 33 -8.88 10.93 8.59
C LEU A 33 -8.52 11.56 9.95
N TYR A 34 -7.22 11.67 10.25
CA TYR A 34 -6.76 12.34 11.46
C TYR A 34 -7.12 13.83 11.46
N LEU A 35 -6.90 14.53 10.35
CA LEU A 35 -7.25 15.95 10.23
C LEU A 35 -8.76 16.18 10.34
N GLU A 36 -9.57 15.35 9.70
CA GLU A 36 -11.03 15.37 9.82
C GLU A 36 -11.45 15.19 11.28
N LEU A 37 -10.89 14.21 11.98
CA LEU A 37 -11.19 13.96 13.40
C LEU A 37 -10.81 15.15 14.28
N VAL A 38 -9.62 15.72 14.08
CA VAL A 38 -9.16 16.90 14.82
C VAL A 38 -10.08 18.09 14.55
N THR A 39 -10.51 18.27 13.31
CA THR A 39 -11.42 19.36 12.92
C THR A 39 -12.77 19.19 13.59
N ALA A 40 -13.35 18.00 13.55
CA ALA A 40 -14.61 17.68 14.24
C ALA A 40 -14.51 17.90 15.76
N LEU A 41 -13.37 17.58 16.36
CA LEU A 41 -13.13 17.84 17.79
C LEU A 41 -13.05 19.34 18.09
N LEU A 42 -12.40 20.12 17.23
CA LEU A 42 -12.33 21.58 17.39
C LEU A 42 -13.70 22.22 17.24
N GLU A 43 -14.51 21.76 16.28
CA GLU A 43 -15.90 22.21 16.10
C GLU A 43 -16.80 21.85 17.28
N TYR A 44 -16.54 20.73 17.96
CA TYR A 44 -17.31 20.32 19.13
C TYR A 44 -16.97 21.16 20.38
N VAL A 45 -15.73 21.64 20.49
CA VAL A 45 -15.23 22.36 21.68
C VAL A 45 -15.36 23.88 21.54
N GLY A 46 -15.35 24.42 20.31
CA GLY A 46 -15.55 25.85 20.02
C GLY A 46 -17.00 26.28 19.98
#